data_AF-A0A5P9Q772-F1
#
_entry.id   AF-A0A5P9Q772-F1
#
_cell.length_a   1.000
_cell.length_b   1.000
_cell.length_c   1.000
_cell.angle_alpha   90.00
_cell.angle_beta   90.00
_cell.angle_gamma   90.00
#
_symmetry.space_group_name_H-M   'P 1'
#
loop_
_entity.id
_entity.type
_entity.pdbx_description
1 polymer ?
#
loop_
_entity_poly.entity_id
_entity_poly.type
_entity_poly.pdbx_seq_one_letter_code
_entity_poly.pdbx_strand_id
1 'polypeptide(L)'
;MTPRSPRYTGRVVKKARDYWGRRLRASGGLPCYRCHQVVLISQRWTVEHIVERALGGSVDDPANQWVSHASCNYRAGGQLGAARTNAKRRSVVERRESDTERRIWGWP
;
A
#
# COMPACT_ATOMS: atom_id res chain seq x y z
N MET A 1 -22.71 -10.17 -10.05
CA MET A 1 -22.17 -9.89 -8.70
C MET A 1 -20.66 -10.09 -8.74
N THR A 2 -19.86 -9.02 -8.76
CA THR A 2 -18.40 -9.14 -8.73
C THR A 2 -17.98 -9.63 -7.35
N PRO A 3 -17.23 -10.74 -7.22
CA PRO A 3 -16.76 -11.19 -5.92
C PRO A 3 -15.90 -10.08 -5.30
N ARG A 4 -16.18 -9.70 -4.05
CA ARG A 4 -15.32 -8.79 -3.30
C ARG A 4 -13.93 -9.41 -3.22
N SER A 5 -12.92 -8.69 -3.71
CA SER A 5 -11.52 -9.11 -3.56
C SER A 5 -11.22 -9.43 -2.10
N PRO A 6 -10.50 -10.53 -1.80
CA PRO A 6 -10.20 -10.93 -0.43
C PRO A 6 -9.49 -9.80 0.32
N ARG A 7 -9.83 -9.60 1.59
CA ARG A 7 -9.15 -8.60 2.41
C ARG A 7 -7.79 -9.15 2.88
N TYR A 8 -6.77 -8.30 2.89
CA TYR A 8 -5.46 -8.64 3.47
C TYR A 8 -5.55 -8.63 5.00
N THR A 9 -6.11 -9.70 5.57
CA THR A 9 -6.42 -9.82 7.00
C THR A 9 -6.27 -11.26 7.48
N GLY A 10 -6.08 -11.46 8.78
CA GLY A 10 -6.16 -12.76 9.45
C GLY A 10 -5.31 -13.84 8.79
N ARG A 11 -5.98 -14.86 8.22
CA ARG A 11 -5.33 -16.03 7.59
C ARG A 11 -4.40 -15.67 6.44
N VAL A 12 -4.74 -14.66 5.63
CA VAL A 12 -3.91 -14.23 4.49
C VAL A 12 -2.58 -13.66 5.00
N VAL A 13 -2.64 -12.79 6.01
CA VAL A 13 -1.45 -12.19 6.62
C VAL A 13 -0.59 -13.27 7.28
N LYS A 14 -1.22 -14.21 8.00
CA LYS A 14 -0.50 -15.33 8.63
C LYS A 14 0.24 -16.18 7.59
N LYS A 15 -0.44 -16.58 6.51
CA LYS A 15 0.17 -17.35 5.41
C LYS A 15 1.35 -16.61 4.78
N ALA A 16 1.20 -15.31 4.52
CA ALA A 16 2.26 -14.49 3.95
C ALA A 16 3.46 -14.37 4.91
N ARG A 17 3.22 -14.09 6.20
CA ARG A 17 4.29 -14.02 7.22
C ARG A 17 4.99 -15.36 7.39
N ASP A 18 4.26 -16.47 7.37
CA ASP A 18 4.86 -17.81 7.49
C ASP A 18 5.71 -18.17 6.25
N TYR A 19 5.26 -17.78 5.06
CA TYR A 19 5.98 -18.00 3.80
C TYR A 19 7.28 -17.20 3.75
N TRP A 20 7.23 -15.90 4.05
CA TRP A 20 8.39 -15.02 4.02
C TRP A 20 9.31 -15.18 5.22
N GLY A 21 8.76 -15.45 6.41
CA GLY A 21 9.55 -15.67 7.62
C GLY A 21 10.46 -16.90 7.51
N ARG A 22 10.01 -17.97 6.84
CA ARG A 22 10.86 -19.13 6.53
C ARG A 22 12.05 -18.75 5.64
N ARG A 23 11.80 -17.98 4.58
CA ARG A 23 12.86 -17.52 3.66
C ARG A 23 13.82 -16.55 4.33
N LEU A 24 13.30 -15.63 5.14
CA LEU A 24 14.09 -14.67 5.89
C LEU A 24 15.03 -15.36 6.89
N ARG A 25 14.56 -16.43 7.55
CA ARG A 25 15.42 -17.26 8.42
C ARG A 25 16.47 -18.03 7.61
N ALA A 26 16.06 -18.70 6.54
CA ALA A 26 16.94 -19.55 5.75
C ALA A 26 18.07 -18.77 5.05
N SER A 27 17.82 -17.52 4.67
CA SER A 27 18.81 -16.65 4.01
C SER A 27 19.73 -15.90 4.97
N GLY A 28 19.45 -15.90 6.27
CA GLY A 28 20.12 -15.03 7.24
C GLY A 28 19.75 -13.54 7.14
N GLY A 29 18.99 -13.16 6.09
CA GLY A 29 18.51 -11.81 5.85
C GLY A 29 18.08 -11.63 4.40
N LEU A 30 17.09 -10.77 4.17
CA LEU A 30 16.61 -10.42 2.83
C LEU A 30 16.69 -8.91 2.62
N PRO A 31 17.00 -8.43 1.41
CA PRO A 31 17.01 -6.99 1.15
C PRO A 31 15.59 -6.44 1.30
N CYS A 32 15.46 -5.31 2.00
CA CYS A 32 14.19 -4.58 2.07
C CYS A 32 13.80 -4.08 0.68
N TYR A 33 12.54 -4.28 0.29
CA TYR A 33 12.04 -3.81 -1.01
C TYR A 33 12.15 -2.29 -1.21
N ARG A 34 12.12 -1.51 -0.11
CA ARG A 34 12.11 -0.03 -0.18
C ARG A 34 13.48 0.60 -0.10
N CYS A 35 14.29 0.21 0.89
CA CYS A 35 15.58 0.85 1.18
C CYS A 35 16.78 -0.01 0.78
N HIS A 36 16.55 -1.24 0.33
CA HIS A 36 17.56 -2.22 -0.06
C HIS A 36 18.54 -2.66 1.04
N GLN A 37 18.42 -2.11 2.25
CA GLN A 37 19.16 -2.58 3.42
C GLN A 37 18.62 -3.93 3.87
N VAL A 38 19.50 -4.73 4.48
CA VAL A 38 19.15 -6.08 4.95
C VAL A 38 18.09 -6.00 6.05
N VAL A 39 17.03 -6.78 5.88
CA VAL A 39 16.05 -7.11 6.91
C VAL A 39 16.52 -8.37 7.60
N LEU A 40 16.62 -8.33 8.92
CA LEU A 40 16.90 -9.50 9.75
C LEU A 40 15.63 -10.03 10.41
N ILE A 41 15.57 -11.34 10.68
CA ILE A 41 14.41 -11.96 11.34
C ILE A 41 14.15 -11.39 12.74
N SER A 42 15.20 -10.91 13.41
CA SER A 42 15.15 -10.29 14.74
C SER A 42 14.58 -8.86 14.73
N GLN A 43 14.53 -8.21 13.58
CA GLN A 43 14.00 -6.86 13.44
C GLN A 43 12.47 -6.85 13.31
N ARG A 44 11.86 -5.67 13.44
CA ARG A 44 10.45 -5.50 13.10
C ARG A 44 10.31 -5.44 11.58
N TRP A 45 9.73 -6.48 11.00
CA TRP A 45 9.50 -6.60 9.57
C TRP A 45 8.05 -6.93 9.23
N THR A 46 7.68 -6.61 8.01
CA THR A 46 6.35 -6.84 7.44
C THR A 46 6.48 -7.45 6.05
N VAL A 47 5.42 -8.15 5.62
CA VAL A 47 5.24 -8.47 4.21
C VAL A 47 4.60 -7.27 3.54
N GLU A 48 5.27 -6.75 2.53
CA GLU A 48 4.85 -5.61 1.74
C GLU A 48 4.31 -6.10 0.38
N HIS A 49 3.41 -5.31 -0.20
CA HIS A 49 2.94 -5.51 -1.57
C HIS A 49 3.78 -4.68 -2.54
N ILE A 50 4.36 -5.32 -3.57
CA ILE A 50 5.19 -4.66 -4.59
C ILE A 50 4.35 -3.65 -5.38
N VAL A 51 3.23 -4.14 -5.91
CA VAL A 51 2.12 -3.31 -6.37
C VAL A 51 1.15 -3.16 -5.21
N GLU A 52 0.96 -1.92 -4.79
CA GLU A 52 0.09 -1.56 -3.68
C GLU A 52 -1.35 -2.04 -3.91
N ARG A 53 -2.00 -2.58 -2.87
CA ARG A 53 -3.41 -3.02 -2.96
C ARG A 53 -4.35 -1.87 -3.36
N ALA A 54 -4.03 -0.66 -2.93
CA ALA A 54 -4.76 0.56 -3.28
C ALA A 54 -4.71 0.89 -4.78
N LEU A 55 -3.75 0.31 -5.51
CA LEU A 55 -3.51 0.47 -6.94
C LEU A 55 -3.87 -0.79 -7.74
N GLY A 56 -4.57 -1.75 -7.13
CA GLY A 56 -5.00 -2.98 -7.80
C GLY A 56 -4.02 -4.16 -7.68
N GLY A 57 -2.97 -4.05 -6.86
CA GLY A 57 -2.04 -5.15 -6.62
C GLY A 57 -2.71 -6.38 -5.99
N SER A 58 -2.21 -7.55 -6.35
CA SER A 58 -2.70 -8.83 -5.83
C SER A 58 -2.55 -8.91 -4.30
N VAL A 59 -3.55 -9.51 -3.66
CA VAL A 59 -3.67 -9.55 -2.20
C VAL A 59 -2.80 -10.63 -1.59
N ASP A 60 -2.80 -11.82 -2.19
CA ASP A 60 -2.26 -13.05 -1.62
C ASP A 60 -1.22 -13.74 -2.51
N ASP A 61 -0.98 -13.21 -3.72
CA ASP A 61 0.07 -13.70 -4.61
C ASP A 61 1.47 -13.40 -4.02
N PRO A 62 2.27 -14.44 -3.73
CA PRO A 62 3.64 -14.26 -3.27
C PRO A 62 4.53 -13.49 -4.25
N ALA A 63 4.23 -13.52 -5.56
CA ALA A 63 4.98 -12.77 -6.56
C ALA A 63 4.76 -11.25 -6.46
N ASN A 64 3.64 -10.82 -5.88
CA ASN A 64 3.38 -9.42 -5.56
C ASN A 64 3.79 -9.06 -4.12
N GLN A 65 4.56 -9.91 -3.45
CA GLN A 65 4.94 -9.69 -2.06
C GLN A 65 6.46 -9.67 -1.91
N TRP A 66 6.92 -8.93 -0.90
CA TRP A 66 8.32 -8.96 -0.48
C TRP A 66 8.47 -8.62 1.00
N VAL A 67 9.69 -8.75 1.53
CA VAL A 67 10.00 -8.40 2.92
C VAL A 67 10.49 -6.97 3.02
N SER A 68 9.98 -6.22 4.00
CA SER A 68 10.45 -4.87 4.29
C SER A 68 10.52 -4.58 5.77
N HIS A 69 11.38 -3.64 6.17
CA HIS A 69 11.32 -3.06 7.50
C HIS A 69 9.93 -2.46 7.73
N ALA A 70 9.39 -2.66 8.94
CA ALA A 70 8.06 -2.17 9.27
C ALA A 70 7.93 -0.65 9.06
N SER A 71 8.96 0.11 9.47
CA SER A 71 9.01 1.57 9.29
C SER A 71 8.97 1.99 7.82
N CYS A 72 9.72 1.31 6.94
CA CYS A 72 9.75 1.60 5.51
C CYS A 72 8.38 1.38 4.87
N ASN A 73 7.74 0.24 5.17
CA ASN A 73 6.41 -0.09 4.65
C ASN A 73 5.36 0.92 5.14
N TYR A 74 5.34 1.25 6.44
CA TYR A 74 4.39 2.22 6.98
C TYR A 74 4.57 3.63 6.43
N ARG A 75 5.82 4.07 6.22
CA ARG A 75 6.11 5.35 5.59
C ARG A 75 5.59 5.40 4.15
N ALA A 76 5.84 4.35 3.36
CA ALA A 76 5.37 4.28 1.98
C ALA A 76 3.83 4.30 1.89
N GLY A 77 3.17 3.48 2.71
CA GLY A 77 1.70 3.46 2.79
C GLY A 77 1.11 4.81 3.23
N GLY A 78 1.75 5.49 4.19
CA GLY A 78 1.36 6.83 4.62
C GLY A 78 1.50 7.88 3.51
N GLN A 79 2.61 7.86 2.77
CA GLN A 79 2.84 8.75 1.62
C GLN A 79 1.79 8.53 0.51
N LEU A 80 1.49 7.27 0.19
CA LEU A 80 0.45 6.95 -0.80
C LEU A 80 -0.94 7.41 -0.34
N GLY A 81 -1.26 7.19 0.94
CA GLY A 81 -2.51 7.65 1.54
C GLY A 81 -2.67 9.17 1.49
N ALA A 82 -1.59 9.90 1.79
CA ALA A 82 -1.54 11.35 1.70
C ALA A 82 -1.70 11.84 0.25
N ALA A 83 -1.00 11.21 -0.70
CA ALA A 83 -1.09 11.55 -2.12
C ALA A 83 -2.53 11.41 -2.65
N ARG A 84 -3.23 10.31 -2.31
CA ARG A 84 -4.63 10.10 -2.70
C ARG A 84 -5.58 11.11 -2.06
N THR A 85 -5.39 11.39 -0.78
CA THR A 85 -6.18 12.41 -0.06
C THR A 85 -6.00 13.79 -0.70
N ASN A 86 -4.77 14.18 -1.01
CA ASN A 86 -4.46 15.46 -1.62
C ASN A 86 -4.98 15.55 -3.06
N ALA A 87 -4.89 14.49 -3.85
CA ALA A 87 -5.47 14.44 -5.19
C ALA A 87 -7.00 14.65 -5.16
N LYS A 88 -7.70 13.99 -4.22
CA LYS A 88 -9.15 14.18 -4.03
C LYS A 88 -9.49 15.62 -3.62
N ARG A 89 -8.68 16.24 -2.75
CA ARG A 89 -8.89 17.64 -2.34
C ARG A 89 -8.70 18.59 -3.53
N ARG A 90 -7.64 18.38 -4.33
CA ARG A 90 -7.38 19.17 -5.55
C ARG A 90 -8.54 19.08 -6.55
N SER A 91 -9.07 17.88 -6.81
CA SER A 91 -10.21 17.74 -7.73
C SER A 91 -11.48 18.47 -7.26
N VAL A 92 -11.67 18.62 -5.94
CA VAL A 92 -12.80 19.39 -5.39
C VAL A 92 -12.57 20.89 -5.56
N VAL A 93 -11.34 21.37 -5.34
CA VAL A 93 -10.97 22.78 -5.54
C VAL A 93 -11.11 23.16 -7.02
N GLU A 94 -10.52 22.37 -7.92
CA GLU A 94 -10.56 22.59 -9.37
C GLU A 94 -12.00 22.61 -9.91
N ARG A 95 -12.88 21.73 -9.38
CA ARG A 95 -14.32 21.77 -9.69
C ARG A 95 -14.98 23.08 -9.23
N ARG A 96 -14.69 23.54 -8.00
CA ARG A 96 -15.23 24.81 -7.48
C ARG A 96 -14.74 26.01 -8.28
N GLU A 97 -13.47 26.03 -8.67
CA GLU A 97 -12.90 27.07 -9.52
C GLU A 97 -13.58 27.09 -10.88
N SER A 98 -13.74 25.93 -11.54
CA SER A 98 -14.51 25.80 -12.77
C SER A 98 -15.96 26.29 -12.62
N ASP A 99 -16.65 25.94 -11.54
CA ASP A 99 -18.03 26.39 -11.30
C ASP A 99 -18.10 27.92 -11.09
N THR A 100 -17.07 28.51 -10.48
CA THR A 100 -16.94 29.96 -10.27
C THR A 100 -16.61 30.70 -11.57
N GLU A 101 -15.64 30.19 -12.35
CA GLU A 101 -15.24 30.73 -13.66
C GLU A 101 -16.37 30.68 -14.67
N ARG A 102 -17.17 29.62 -14.65
CA ARG A 102 -18.36 29.48 -15.51
C ARG A 102 -19.49 30.45 -15.14
N ARG A 103 -19.32 31.29 -14.09
CA ARG A 103 -20.35 32.21 -13.56
C ARG A 103 -21.72 31.52 -13.50
N ILE A 104 -21.78 30.30 -12.98
CA ILE A 104 -23.06 29.66 -12.67
C ILE A 104 -23.57 30.32 -11.37
N TRP A 105 -23.95 31.59 -11.47
CA TRP A 105 -24.88 32.23 -10.56
C TRP A 105 -26.27 31.92 -11.10
N GLY A 106 -26.89 30.89 -10.54
CA GLY A 106 -28.16 30.36 -11.04
C GLY A 106 -28.92 29.57 -9.98
N TRP A 107 -29.32 30.26 -8.92
CA TRP A 107 -30.47 29.88 -8.10
C TRP A 107 -31.49 31.04 -8.22
N PRO A 108 -32.70 30.82 -8.76
CA PRO A 108 -33.89 31.38 -8.12
C PRO A 108 -34.16 30.66 -6.79
#